data_AF-A0A316VBP0-F1
#
_entry.id   AF-A0A316VBP0-F1
#
_cell.length_a   1.000
_cell.length_b   1.000
_cell.length_c   1.000
_cell.angle_alpha   90.00
_cell.angle_beta   90.00
_cell.angle_gamma   90.00
#
_symmetry.space_group_name_H-M   'P 1'
#
loop_
_entity.id
_entity.type
_entity.pdbx_description
1 polymer ?
#
loop_
_entity_poly.entity_id
_entity_poly.type
_entity_poly.pdbx_seq_one_letter_code
_entity_poly.pdbx_strand_id
1 'polypeptide(L)'
;MSRMRALMKNWYSVEVLPIYVITAAACGGAGWYLYRLSTRPEVVWNHKGNPYPWQSIEQGTNTKLMNVNQKFEKEYKRDRF
;
A
#
# COMPACT_ATOMS: atom_id res chain seq x y z
N MET A 1 43.43 -5.00 -9.35
CA MET A 1 42.00 -5.34 -9.54
C MET A 1 41.20 -4.05 -9.66
N SER A 2 40.34 -3.93 -10.68
CA SER A 2 39.46 -2.74 -10.82
C SER A 2 38.50 -2.65 -9.63
N ARG A 3 38.42 -1.49 -8.97
CA ARG A 3 37.58 -1.23 -7.78
C ARG A 3 36.10 -1.60 -8.01
N MET A 4 35.63 -1.52 -9.25
CA MET A 4 34.27 -1.94 -9.64
C MET A 4 34.03 -3.45 -9.48
N ARG A 5 35.03 -4.31 -9.73
CA ARG A 5 34.85 -5.77 -9.58
C ARG A 5 34.76 -6.19 -8.12
N ALA A 6 35.42 -5.47 -7.22
CA ALA A 6 35.32 -5.72 -5.78
C ALA A 6 33.92 -5.39 -5.23
N LEU A 7 33.31 -4.30 -5.72
CA LEU A 7 31.94 -3.91 -5.37
C LEU A 7 30.89 -4.90 -5.88
N MET A 8 31.08 -5.46 -7.07
CA MET A 8 30.13 -6.42 -7.69
C MET A 8 30.19 -7.83 -7.08
N LYS A 9 31.23 -8.18 -6.31
CA LYS A 9 31.43 -9.55 -5.78
C LYS A 9 30.43 -9.92 -4.68
N ASN A 10 30.04 -8.96 -3.84
CA ASN A 10 29.17 -9.22 -2.67
C ASN A 10 27.68 -8.95 -2.96
N TRP A 11 27.34 -8.54 -4.18
CA TRP A 11 25.99 -8.09 -4.53
C TRP A 11 24.97 -9.23 -4.66
N TYR A 12 25.45 -10.48 -4.81
CA TYR A 12 24.64 -11.69 -4.92
C TYR A 12 25.04 -12.78 -3.90
N SER A 13 25.77 -12.41 -2.84
CA SER A 13 26.12 -13.37 -1.78
C SER A 13 24.85 -13.91 -1.11
N VAL A 14 24.81 -15.22 -0.85
CA VAL A 14 23.67 -15.90 -0.21
C VAL A 14 23.29 -15.27 1.14
N GLU A 15 24.27 -14.71 1.85
CA GLU A 15 24.11 -14.00 3.13
C GLU A 15 23.38 -12.65 3.00
N VAL A 16 23.47 -11.99 1.84
CA VAL A 16 22.89 -10.65 1.62
C VAL A 16 21.46 -10.73 1.07
N LEU A 17 21.12 -11.83 0.40
CA LEU A 17 19.78 -12.05 -0.15
C LEU A 17 18.65 -11.89 0.89
N PRO A 18 18.73 -12.45 2.11
CA PRO A 18 17.70 -12.26 3.13
C PRO A 18 17.49 -10.79 3.51
N ILE A 19 18.57 -10.00 3.56
CA ILE A 19 18.52 -8.57 3.90
C ILE A 19 17.72 -7.84 2.82
N TYR A 20 18.06 -8.06 1.55
CA TYR A 20 17.32 -7.43 0.44
C TYR A 20 15.85 -7.82 0.40
N VAL A 21 15.53 -9.09 0.67
CA VAL A 21 14.13 -9.54 0.71
C VAL A 21 13.35 -8.81 1.81
N ILE A 22 13.88 -8.75 3.03
CA ILE A 22 13.19 -8.10 4.16
C ILE A 22 13.07 -6.60 3.93
N THR A 23 14.14 -5.94 3.46
CA THR A 23 14.10 -4.50 3.17
C THR A 23 13.13 -4.18 2.04
N ALA A 24 13.14 -4.95 0.95
CA ALA A 24 12.20 -4.76 -0.15
C ALA A 24 10.75 -5.02 0.30
N ALA A 25 10.51 -6.04 1.11
CA ALA A 25 9.20 -6.33 1.68
C ALA A 25 8.72 -5.19 2.61
N ALA A 26 9.62 -4.64 3.44
CA ALA A 26 9.30 -3.52 4.32
C ALA A 26 8.94 -2.25 3.54
N CYS A 27 9.77 -1.85 2.56
CA CYS A 27 9.50 -0.69 1.71
C CYS A 27 8.23 -0.90 0.87
N GLY A 28 8.04 -2.09 0.30
CA GLY A 28 6.85 -2.45 -0.47
C GLY A 28 5.59 -2.43 0.38
N GLY A 29 5.62 -3.02 1.57
CA GLY A 29 4.49 -3.03 2.51
C GLY A 29 4.13 -1.62 3.00
N ALA A 30 5.13 -0.79 3.31
CA ALA A 30 4.91 0.60 3.69
C ALA A 30 4.30 1.42 2.54
N GLY A 31 4.84 1.29 1.33
CA GLY A 31 4.31 1.96 0.14
C GLY A 31 2.88 1.54 -0.18
N TRP A 32 2.60 0.24 -0.15
CA TRP A 32 1.25 -0.30 -0.32
C TRP A 32 0.29 0.24 0.75
N TYR A 33 0.70 0.28 2.01
CA TYR A 33 -0.17 0.75 3.09
C TYR A 33 -0.46 2.25 2.99
N LEU A 34 0.53 3.06 2.65
CA LEU A 34 0.34 4.50 2.38
C LEU A 34 -0.61 4.73 1.19
N TYR A 35 -0.44 3.96 0.10
CA TYR A 35 -1.35 4.01 -1.03
C TYR A 35 -2.78 3.67 -0.60
N ARG A 36 -2.98 2.58 0.14
CA ARG A 36 -4.30 2.20 0.69
C ARG A 36 -4.89 3.26 1.61
N LEU A 37 -4.08 3.93 2.44
CA LEU A 37 -4.53 5.02 3.30
C LEU A 37 -4.95 6.25 2.48
N SER A 38 -4.21 6.57 1.41
CA SER A 38 -4.52 7.69 0.52
C SER A 38 -5.88 7.54 -0.18
N THR A 39 -6.33 6.31 -0.42
CA THR A 39 -7.60 6.03 -1.11
C THR A 39 -8.79 5.92 -0.16
N ARG A 40 -8.65 6.20 1.14
CA ARG A 40 -9.74 6.08 2.10
C ARG A 40 -10.80 7.19 1.92
N PRO A 41 -12.07 6.93 2.26
CA PRO A 41 -13.16 7.87 2.01
C PRO A 41 -13.08 9.13 2.87
N GLU A 42 -12.35 9.12 3.99
CA GLU A 42 -12.08 10.33 4.78
C GLU A 42 -11.06 11.27 4.14
N VAL A 43 -10.32 10.83 3.12
CA VAL A 43 -9.26 11.63 2.47
C VAL A 43 -9.83 12.33 1.25
N VAL A 44 -9.90 13.67 1.31
CA VAL A 44 -10.33 14.51 0.19
C VAL A 44 -9.10 14.97 -0.59
N TRP A 45 -8.93 14.45 -1.81
CA TRP A 45 -7.90 14.94 -2.75
C TRP A 45 -8.45 16.04 -3.67
N ASN A 46 -9.68 15.85 -4.14
CA ASN A 46 -10.33 16.76 -5.08
C ASN A 46 -11.49 17.54 -4.45
N HIS A 47 -11.19 18.73 -3.92
CA HIS A 47 -12.19 19.59 -3.28
C HIS A 47 -13.24 20.19 -4.23
N LYS A 48 -13.06 20.11 -5.55
CA LYS A 48 -14.00 20.70 -6.53
C LYS A 48 -14.88 19.64 -7.18
N GLY A 49 -14.27 18.56 -7.65
CA GLY A 49 -14.97 17.48 -8.35
C GLY A 49 -15.54 16.41 -7.42
N ASN A 50 -14.93 16.16 -6.25
CA ASN A 50 -15.41 15.17 -5.28
C ASN A 50 -15.13 15.65 -3.84
N PRO A 51 -15.79 16.73 -3.38
CA PRO A 51 -15.54 17.30 -2.05
C PRO A 51 -15.93 16.34 -0.91
N TYR A 52 -16.83 15.40 -1.17
CA TYR A 52 -17.42 14.51 -0.16
C TYR A 52 -17.31 13.02 -0.57
N PRO A 53 -16.09 12.45 -0.62
CA PRO A 53 -15.86 11.07 -1.07
C PRO A 53 -16.57 10.00 -0.23
N TRP A 54 -17.00 10.32 0.99
CA TRP A 54 -17.80 9.44 1.83
C TRP A 54 -19.26 9.30 1.39
N GLN A 55 -19.79 10.20 0.55
CA GLN A 55 -21.18 10.12 0.07
C GLN A 55 -21.39 8.98 -0.94
N SER A 56 -20.33 8.45 -1.57
CA SER A 56 -20.45 7.33 -2.51
C SER A 56 -20.45 5.96 -1.83
N ILE A 57 -20.38 5.91 -0.49
CA ILE A 57 -20.38 4.65 0.26
C ILE A 57 -21.81 4.14 0.40
N GLU A 58 -22.09 3.00 -0.22
CA GLU A 58 -23.37 2.32 -0.06
C GLU A 58 -23.48 1.62 1.30
N GLN A 59 -24.71 1.47 1.80
CA GLN A 59 -24.97 0.71 3.01
C GLN A 59 -24.52 -0.75 2.85
N GLY A 60 -23.96 -1.34 3.92
CA GLY A 60 -23.43 -2.71 3.86
C GLY A 60 -22.06 -2.83 3.21
N THR A 61 -21.38 -1.72 2.92
CA THR A 61 -20.00 -1.70 2.42
C THR A 61 -18.98 -1.65 3.56
N ASN A 62 -17.96 -2.50 3.49
CA ASN A 62 -16.83 -2.49 4.41
C ASN A 62 -15.78 -1.44 4.01
N THR A 63 -15.47 -0.53 4.92
CA THR A 63 -14.42 0.50 4.74
C THR A 63 -13.12 0.18 5.48
N LYS A 64 -13.15 -0.82 6.37
CA LYS A 64 -12.00 -1.22 7.18
C LYS A 64 -11.14 -2.21 6.41
N LEU A 65 -9.85 -2.25 6.76
CA LEU A 65 -8.91 -3.21 6.16
C LEU A 65 -9.27 -4.65 6.52
N MET A 66 -9.75 -4.88 7.75
CA MET A 66 -10.04 -6.20 8.26
C MET A 66 -11.19 -6.15 9.24
N ASN A 67 -12.07 -7.13 9.15
CA ASN A 67 -13.24 -7.27 10.01
C ASN A 67 -13.21 -8.67 10.60
N VAL A 68 -13.31 -8.75 11.92
CA VAL A 68 -13.18 -10.01 12.64
C VAL A 68 -14.51 -10.75 12.69
N ASN A 69 -15.58 -10.05 13.08
CA ASN A 69 -16.90 -10.66 13.33
C ASN A 69 -18.03 -10.13 12.43
N GLN A 70 -17.79 -9.05 11.69
CA GLN A 70 -18.83 -8.38 10.91
C GLN A 70 -18.80 -8.85 9.46
N LYS A 71 -19.98 -9.21 8.91
CA LYS A 71 -20.15 -9.57 7.50
C LYS A 71 -20.71 -8.38 6.74
N PHE A 72 -20.06 -8.04 5.63
CA PHE A 72 -20.45 -6.98 4.72
C PHE A 72 -20.66 -7.60 3.34
N GLU A 73 -21.54 -7.00 2.55
CA GLU A 73 -21.84 -7.48 1.19
C GLU A 73 -20.79 -7.02 0.19
N LYS A 74 -20.18 -5.85 0.46
CA LYS A 74 -19.27 -5.16 -0.46
C LYS A 74 -18.02 -4.67 0.26
N GLU A 75 -16.95 -4.49 -0.48
CA GLU A 75 -15.73 -3.83 -0.03
C GLU A 75 -15.61 -2.45 -0.70
N TYR A 76 -15.25 -1.43 0.07
CA TYR A 76 -15.11 -0.09 -0.44
C TYR A 76 -13.93 -0.01 -1.41
N LYS A 77 -14.20 0.51 -2.61
CA LYS A 77 -13.19 0.86 -3.60
C LYS A 77 -13.43 2.30 -4.02
N ARG A 78 -12.35 3.08 -4.04
CA ARG A 78 -12.41 4.47 -4.52
C ARG A 78 -12.53 4.48 -6.03
N ASP A 79 -13.59 5.08 -6.53
CA ASP A 79 -13.91 5.23 -7.96
C ASP A 79 -13.21 6.45 -8.59
N ARG A 80 -12.96 7.50 -7.79
CA ARG A 80 -12.36 8.76 -8.25
C ARG A 80 -11.59 9.49 -7.15
N PHE A 81 -10.50 10.16 -7.53
CA PHE A 81 -9.67 10.97 -6.62
C PHE A 81 -10.31 12.33 -6.34
#